data_AF-A0AAU6KXT9-F1
#
_entry.id   AF-A0AAU6KXT9-F1
#
_cell.length_a   1.000
_cell.length_b   1.000
_cell.length_c   1.000
_cell.angle_alpha   90.00
_cell.angle_beta   90.00
_cell.angle_gamma   90.00
#
_symmetry.space_group_name_H-M   'P 1'
#
loop_
_entity.id
_entity.type
_entity.pdbx_description
1 polymer ?
#
loop_
_entity_poly.entity_id
_entity_poly.type
_entity_poly.pdbx_seq_one_letter_code
_entity_poly.pdbx_strand_id
1 'polypeptide(L)'
;MWVLGINWKLHDSSAALIDGDGRIVALAEEERFIRLKHAPGRFPVNAARYCLATAGLTWRDLDTVAMGWDMRRFRTWEDAERADMYAELFGPEAAGEDGPEFVFVEHHLAHALSSFYASGFERAGVLVVDGSGELESASIYAGDRSSGLTLKRQWARGYSIGLMYEAASDLLGFGRFGAGKTMGLAPYGVGGDSTLIPMGDLIGDGTWQSKPPLDVPSDVDSDVLVKEWKNYFSDRFGSVTATTEHLDQDPVAVRIAASAQRTVEEAYRAFHAETVYQAGTQEICLAGGVALNCVANGKLPEPVYVPPFPHDAGVSVGAAWSICPPKHKGVLESPYLGTDLSVAGQQLDDLRRAGFVVTEFSPDAVIELLLDGAIGSVAQGRAEIGPRALGHRSIVAIPHPADVRNRINTLKNREQWRPLAPVTLADYAPALWPSQGLRERYMVGSAVVSSHAREVMPAATHPVDGTTRPQVIVPGQAPVVESLLHGLRTAGMPPVLVNTSFNGRNEPVVDSSADAVRTFLGIGLDFMVLGDHLVRPGA
;
A
#
# COMPACT_ATOMS: atom_id res chain seq x y z
N MET A 1 -12.27 -27.08 -4.14
CA MET A 1 -11.81 -26.36 -2.95
C MET A 1 -11.83 -24.88 -3.26
N TRP A 2 -12.54 -24.12 -2.44
CA TRP A 2 -12.67 -22.68 -2.46
C TRP A 2 -12.44 -22.16 -1.04
N VAL A 3 -11.49 -21.25 -0.89
CA VAL A 3 -11.16 -20.64 0.39
C VAL A 3 -11.37 -19.14 0.30
N LEU A 4 -12.21 -18.60 1.20
CA LEU A 4 -12.36 -17.17 1.38
C LEU A 4 -11.53 -16.71 2.57
N GLY A 5 -10.46 -15.99 2.30
CA GLY A 5 -9.68 -15.29 3.31
C GLY A 5 -10.32 -13.95 3.65
N ILE A 6 -10.38 -13.60 4.93
CA ILE A 6 -10.92 -12.32 5.40
C ILE A 6 -9.98 -11.66 6.43
N ASN A 7 -9.95 -10.33 6.43
CA ASN A 7 -9.39 -9.54 7.52
C ASN A 7 -10.49 -9.13 8.51
N TRP A 8 -10.16 -9.12 9.80
CA TRP A 8 -11.07 -8.72 10.87
C TRP A 8 -11.43 -7.23 10.78
N LYS A 9 -12.54 -6.84 11.41
CA LYS A 9 -13.15 -5.50 11.31
C LYS A 9 -12.48 -4.42 12.17
N LEU A 10 -11.15 -4.42 12.29
CA LEU A 10 -10.41 -3.33 12.96
C LEU A 10 -10.20 -2.16 12.01
N HIS A 11 -9.37 -2.37 11.00
CA HIS A 11 -9.12 -1.49 9.85
C HIS A 11 -8.59 -2.32 8.68
N ASP A 12 -8.49 -1.70 7.50
CA ASP A 12 -8.03 -2.30 6.24
C ASP A 12 -8.70 -3.65 5.94
N SER A 13 -10.00 -3.72 6.26
CA SER A 13 -10.79 -4.92 6.06
C SER A 13 -10.86 -5.27 4.58
N SER A 14 -10.65 -6.55 4.29
CA SER A 14 -10.47 -7.07 2.94
C SER A 14 -10.91 -8.52 2.86
N ALA A 15 -11.16 -8.99 1.64
CA ALA A 15 -11.43 -10.39 1.36
C ALA A 15 -10.65 -10.87 0.13
N ALA A 16 -10.19 -12.12 0.17
CA ALA A 16 -9.48 -12.79 -0.90
C ALA A 16 -10.14 -14.15 -1.20
N LEU A 17 -10.47 -14.44 -2.45
CA LEU A 17 -10.97 -15.75 -2.86
C LEU A 17 -9.88 -16.54 -3.59
N ILE A 18 -9.67 -17.77 -3.14
CA ILE A 18 -8.62 -18.67 -3.63
C ILE A 18 -9.23 -19.99 -4.11
N ASP A 19 -8.77 -20.46 -5.28
CA ASP A 19 -9.17 -21.75 -5.86
C ASP A 19 -8.35 -22.95 -5.31
N GLY A 20 -8.69 -24.17 -5.73
CA GLY A 20 -8.01 -25.40 -5.29
C GLY A 20 -6.57 -25.59 -5.82
N ASP A 21 -6.07 -24.67 -6.64
CA ASP A 21 -4.66 -24.58 -7.04
C ASP A 21 -3.91 -23.48 -6.26
N GLY A 22 -4.60 -22.81 -5.34
CA GLY A 22 -4.09 -21.68 -4.57
C GLY A 22 -3.97 -20.38 -5.39
N ARG A 23 -4.63 -20.27 -6.55
CA ARG A 23 -4.65 -19.03 -7.34
C ARG A 23 -5.58 -18.02 -6.70
N ILE A 24 -5.16 -16.76 -6.64
CA ILE A 24 -6.02 -15.65 -6.22
C ILE A 24 -6.96 -15.30 -7.37
N VAL A 25 -8.25 -15.60 -7.21
CA VAL A 25 -9.27 -15.25 -8.21
C VAL A 25 -9.66 -13.78 -8.09
N ALA A 26 -9.85 -13.32 -6.85
CA ALA A 26 -10.19 -11.95 -6.52
C ALA A 26 -9.64 -11.57 -5.15
N LEU A 27 -9.29 -10.30 -5.00
CA LEU A 27 -8.92 -9.68 -3.74
C LEU A 27 -9.50 -8.27 -3.77
N ALA A 28 -10.13 -7.82 -2.69
CA ALA A 28 -10.65 -6.46 -2.63
C ALA A 28 -10.62 -5.89 -1.21
N GLU A 29 -10.45 -4.57 -1.12
CA GLU A 29 -10.43 -3.81 0.12
C GLU A 29 -11.79 -3.13 0.32
N GLU A 30 -12.38 -3.26 1.51
CA GLU A 30 -13.74 -2.79 1.79
C GLU A 30 -13.86 -1.27 1.60
N GLU A 31 -12.79 -0.52 1.89
CA GLU A 31 -12.74 0.94 1.71
C GLU A 31 -13.10 1.38 0.30
N ARG A 32 -12.80 0.56 -0.72
CA ARG A 32 -13.08 0.83 -2.13
C ARG A 32 -14.59 0.86 -2.41
N PHE A 33 -15.38 0.07 -1.68
CA PHE A 33 -16.83 0.00 -1.88
C PHE A 33 -17.58 1.02 -1.02
N ILE A 34 -17.25 1.09 0.28
CA ILE A 34 -17.97 1.96 1.23
C ILE A 34 -17.47 3.41 1.20
N ARG A 35 -16.42 3.68 0.41
CA ARG A 35 -15.78 4.99 0.22
C ARG A 35 -15.28 5.63 1.53
N LEU A 36 -15.03 4.81 2.54
CA LEU A 36 -14.48 5.18 3.84
C LEU A 36 -13.08 4.59 3.99
N LYS A 37 -12.06 5.46 4.00
CA LYS A 37 -10.65 5.06 4.12
C LYS A 37 -10.42 4.16 5.31
N HIS A 38 -9.66 3.08 5.10
CA HIS A 38 -9.31 2.05 6.09
C HIS A 38 -10.49 1.25 6.64
N ALA A 39 -11.73 1.50 6.19
CA ALA A 39 -12.93 0.79 6.62
C ALA A 39 -12.99 0.45 8.14
N PRO A 40 -12.73 1.42 9.05
CA PRO A 40 -12.58 1.12 10.47
C PRO A 40 -13.88 0.56 11.06
N GLY A 41 -13.81 -0.55 11.80
CA GLY A 41 -14.99 -1.13 12.42
C GLY A 41 -15.99 -1.77 11.46
N ARG A 42 -15.57 -2.18 10.24
CA ARG A 42 -16.44 -2.77 9.22
C ARG A 42 -15.91 -4.14 8.78
N PHE A 43 -16.78 -5.13 8.68
CA PHE A 43 -16.39 -6.39 8.01
C PHE A 43 -16.30 -6.19 6.49
N PRO A 44 -15.53 -7.04 5.78
CA PRO A 44 -15.36 -6.98 4.34
C PRO A 44 -16.57 -7.53 3.57
N VAL A 45 -17.76 -7.00 3.83
CA VAL A 45 -19.03 -7.51 3.26
C VAL A 45 -19.07 -7.32 1.75
N ASN A 46 -18.75 -6.13 1.26
CA ASN A 46 -18.79 -5.85 -0.18
C ASN A 46 -17.60 -6.49 -0.89
N ALA A 47 -16.43 -6.51 -0.26
CA ALA A 47 -15.26 -7.21 -0.77
C ALA A 47 -15.51 -8.72 -0.89
N ALA A 48 -16.10 -9.38 0.13
CA ALA A 48 -16.43 -10.80 0.08
C ALA A 48 -17.48 -11.09 -1.02
N ARG A 49 -18.53 -10.27 -1.11
CA ARG A 49 -19.55 -10.38 -2.17
C ARG A 49 -18.92 -10.26 -3.56
N TYR A 50 -18.04 -9.28 -3.77
CA TYR A 50 -17.32 -9.12 -5.03
C TYR A 50 -16.47 -10.35 -5.36
N CYS A 51 -15.74 -10.88 -4.39
CA CYS A 51 -14.88 -12.04 -4.61
C CYS A 51 -15.68 -13.28 -5.04
N LEU A 52 -16.80 -13.57 -4.36
CA LEU A 52 -17.70 -14.66 -4.71
C LEU A 52 -18.34 -14.46 -6.09
N ALA A 53 -18.86 -13.26 -6.36
CA ALA A 53 -19.49 -12.93 -7.63
C ALA A 53 -18.52 -13.05 -8.82
N THR A 54 -17.24 -12.71 -8.63
CA THR A 54 -16.19 -12.83 -9.66
C THR A 54 -16.00 -14.28 -10.12
N ALA A 55 -16.20 -15.24 -9.22
CA ALA A 55 -16.12 -16.67 -9.53
C ALA A 55 -17.50 -17.30 -9.84
N GLY A 56 -18.59 -16.52 -9.83
CA GLY A 56 -19.95 -17.05 -9.99
C GLY A 56 -20.40 -17.94 -8.83
N LEU A 57 -19.85 -17.73 -7.63
CA LEU A 57 -20.09 -18.56 -6.44
C LEU A 57 -21.03 -17.88 -5.46
N THR A 58 -21.59 -18.69 -4.57
CA THR A 58 -22.27 -18.29 -3.34
C THR A 58 -21.44 -18.71 -2.13
N TRP A 59 -21.82 -18.26 -0.93
CA TRP A 59 -21.14 -18.66 0.30
C TRP A 59 -21.24 -20.17 0.58
N ARG A 60 -22.25 -20.86 0.02
CA ARG A 60 -22.43 -22.31 0.15
C ARG A 60 -21.43 -23.13 -0.67
N ASP A 61 -20.77 -22.51 -1.65
CA ASP A 61 -19.76 -23.15 -2.47
C ASP A 61 -18.36 -23.09 -1.83
N LEU A 62 -18.22 -22.35 -0.72
CA LEU A 62 -16.98 -22.27 0.03
C LEU A 62 -16.76 -23.54 0.84
N ASP A 63 -15.53 -24.04 0.83
CA ASP A 63 -15.10 -25.10 1.74
C ASP A 63 -14.65 -24.49 3.08
N THR A 64 -13.98 -23.33 3.04
CA THR A 64 -13.39 -22.70 4.22
C THR A 64 -13.45 -21.17 4.16
N VAL A 65 -13.73 -20.55 5.30
CA VAL A 65 -13.49 -19.12 5.59
C VAL A 65 -12.33 -19.02 6.56
N ALA A 66 -11.24 -18.36 6.16
CA ALA A 66 -10.03 -18.19 6.96
C ALA A 66 -9.85 -16.73 7.38
N MET A 67 -9.70 -16.46 8.67
CA MET A 67 -9.52 -15.10 9.19
C MET A 67 -8.08 -14.84 9.62
N GLY A 68 -7.46 -13.79 9.11
CA GLY A 68 -6.06 -13.41 9.41
C GLY A 68 -5.85 -12.70 10.75
N TRP A 69 -6.58 -13.15 11.78
CA TRP A 69 -6.48 -12.74 13.18
C TRP A 69 -6.98 -13.87 14.07
N ASP A 70 -6.25 -14.26 15.12
CA ASP A 70 -6.78 -15.19 16.12
C ASP A 70 -7.54 -14.46 17.23
N MET A 71 -8.84 -14.23 17.00
CA MET A 71 -9.69 -13.49 17.94
C MET A 71 -9.84 -14.16 19.31
N ARG A 72 -9.54 -15.46 19.42
CA ARG A 72 -9.57 -16.20 20.68
C ARG A 72 -8.51 -15.72 21.68
N ARG A 73 -7.47 -15.01 21.20
CA ARG A 73 -6.46 -14.39 22.05
C ARG A 73 -6.95 -13.16 22.80
N PHE A 74 -8.04 -12.54 22.34
CA PHE A 74 -8.59 -11.33 22.95
C PHE A 74 -9.89 -11.58 23.72
N ARG A 75 -10.65 -12.58 23.32
CA ARG A 75 -11.97 -12.87 23.87
C ARG A 75 -12.33 -14.35 23.70
N THR A 76 -13.28 -14.82 24.49
CA THR A 76 -13.94 -16.09 24.22
C THR A 76 -14.65 -16.03 22.86
N TRP A 77 -14.62 -17.14 22.11
CA TRP A 77 -15.26 -17.26 20.81
C TRP A 77 -16.18 -18.47 20.81
N GLU A 78 -17.48 -18.22 20.82
CA GLU A 78 -18.51 -19.25 20.80
C GLU A 78 -19.12 -19.37 19.39
N ASP A 79 -20.00 -20.35 19.20
CA ASP A 79 -20.69 -20.57 17.93
C ASP A 79 -21.57 -19.36 17.53
N ALA A 80 -22.07 -18.59 18.50
CA ALA A 80 -22.87 -17.40 18.25
C ALA A 80 -22.07 -16.29 17.55
N GLU A 81 -20.82 -16.04 17.93
CA GLU A 81 -19.96 -15.06 17.26
C GLU A 81 -19.66 -15.46 15.81
N ARG A 82 -19.51 -16.76 15.54
CA ARG A 82 -19.37 -17.27 14.16
C ARG A 82 -20.65 -17.03 13.38
N ALA A 83 -21.81 -17.36 13.95
CA ALA A 83 -23.11 -17.18 13.32
C ALA A 83 -23.39 -15.71 12.96
N ASP A 84 -23.12 -14.78 13.89
CA ASP A 84 -23.27 -13.33 13.68
C ASP A 84 -22.37 -12.82 12.55
N MET A 85 -21.10 -13.26 12.54
CA MET A 85 -20.17 -12.91 11.48
C MET A 85 -20.62 -13.44 10.12
N TYR A 86 -21.09 -14.69 10.05
CA TYR A 86 -21.60 -15.26 8.80
C TYR A 86 -22.86 -14.54 8.33
N ALA A 87 -23.76 -14.16 9.24
CA ALA A 87 -24.92 -13.32 8.90
C ALA A 87 -24.51 -11.96 8.35
N GLU A 88 -23.49 -11.32 8.93
CA GLU A 88 -23.01 -10.01 8.48
C GLU A 88 -22.34 -10.11 7.09
N LEU A 89 -21.53 -11.15 6.85
CA LEU A 89 -20.83 -11.35 5.58
C LEU A 89 -21.74 -11.82 4.44
N PHE A 90 -22.65 -12.75 4.72
CA PHE A 90 -23.34 -13.54 3.70
C PHE A 90 -24.86 -13.41 3.73
N GLY A 91 -25.44 -12.81 4.77
CA GLY A 91 -26.88 -12.67 4.97
C GLY A 91 -27.43 -13.57 6.07
N PRO A 92 -28.60 -13.25 6.66
CA PRO A 92 -29.16 -13.95 7.83
C PRO A 92 -29.28 -15.46 7.70
N GLU A 93 -29.47 -15.98 6.48
CA GLU A 93 -29.53 -17.41 6.19
C GLU A 93 -28.24 -18.17 6.53
N ALA A 94 -27.08 -17.49 6.56
CA ALA A 94 -25.80 -18.12 6.86
C ALA A 94 -25.54 -18.31 8.36
N ALA A 95 -26.37 -17.75 9.25
CA ALA A 95 -26.20 -17.89 10.70
C ALA A 95 -26.58 -19.27 11.27
N GLY A 96 -27.46 -20.02 10.59
CA GLY A 96 -28.09 -21.22 11.16
C GLY A 96 -27.86 -22.52 10.39
N GLU A 97 -27.06 -22.51 9.32
CA GLU A 97 -26.78 -23.67 8.48
C GLU A 97 -25.39 -24.25 8.74
N ASP A 98 -25.18 -25.52 8.38
CA ASP A 98 -23.84 -26.12 8.20
C ASP A 98 -23.13 -25.34 7.09
N GLY A 99 -22.39 -24.30 7.47
CA GLY A 99 -21.64 -23.42 6.57
C GLY A 99 -20.21 -23.90 6.29
N PRO A 100 -19.42 -23.10 5.55
CA PRO A 100 -18.00 -23.39 5.37
C PRO A 100 -17.28 -23.55 6.72
N GLU A 101 -16.19 -24.30 6.73
CA GLU A 101 -15.34 -24.39 7.92
C GLU A 101 -14.78 -23.00 8.26
N PHE A 102 -14.73 -22.63 9.54
CA PHE A 102 -14.13 -21.38 9.97
C PHE A 102 -12.77 -21.61 10.65
N VAL A 103 -11.72 -20.97 10.13
CA VAL A 103 -10.35 -21.11 10.65
C VAL A 103 -9.75 -19.76 11.03
N PHE A 104 -9.16 -19.71 12.22
CA PHE A 104 -8.32 -18.60 12.64
C PHE A 104 -6.87 -18.82 12.23
N VAL A 105 -6.24 -17.75 11.76
CA VAL A 105 -4.82 -17.71 11.37
C VAL A 105 -4.18 -16.55 12.12
N GLU A 106 -3.07 -16.80 12.82
CA GLU A 106 -2.33 -15.75 13.53
C GLU A 106 -1.96 -14.61 12.59
N HIS A 107 -2.10 -13.37 13.05
CA HIS A 107 -1.98 -12.17 12.21
C HIS A 107 -0.62 -12.08 11.50
N HIS A 108 0.47 -12.23 12.25
CA HIS A 108 1.82 -12.18 11.69
C HIS A 108 2.13 -13.39 10.78
N LEU A 109 1.51 -14.56 11.04
CA LEU A 109 1.64 -15.70 10.14
C LEU A 109 0.94 -15.42 8.81
N ALA A 110 -0.27 -14.84 8.84
CA ALA A 110 -0.98 -14.46 7.64
C ALA A 110 -0.18 -13.42 6.82
N HIS A 111 0.36 -12.38 7.45
CA HIS A 111 1.30 -11.46 6.81
C HIS A 111 2.50 -12.17 6.17
N ALA A 112 3.13 -13.10 6.90
CA ALA A 112 4.30 -13.80 6.41
C ALA A 112 3.97 -14.70 5.20
N LEU A 113 2.85 -15.41 5.23
CA LEU A 113 2.38 -16.27 4.14
C LEU A 113 2.05 -15.46 2.89
N SER A 114 1.40 -14.30 3.04
CA SER A 114 1.01 -13.44 1.92
C SER A 114 2.22 -12.89 1.16
N SER A 115 3.32 -12.56 1.85
CA SER A 115 4.55 -12.09 1.20
C SER A 115 5.40 -13.24 0.67
N PHE A 116 5.59 -14.31 1.45
CA PHE A 116 6.42 -15.45 1.06
C PHE A 116 5.92 -16.10 -0.23
N TYR A 117 4.64 -16.46 -0.29
CA TYR A 117 4.12 -17.18 -1.44
C TYR A 117 3.99 -16.29 -2.69
N ALA A 118 3.75 -14.99 -2.52
CA ALA A 118 3.74 -14.01 -3.60
C ALA A 118 5.13 -13.67 -4.17
N SER A 119 6.21 -13.99 -3.46
CA SER A 119 7.58 -13.63 -3.85
C SER A 119 8.15 -14.46 -5.01
N GLY A 120 7.64 -15.68 -5.24
CA GLY A 120 8.26 -16.64 -6.15
C GLY A 120 9.55 -17.29 -5.63
N PHE A 121 10.05 -16.93 -4.44
CA PHE A 121 11.24 -17.58 -3.87
C PHE A 121 10.93 -19.00 -3.40
N GLU A 122 11.90 -19.91 -3.56
CA GLU A 122 11.79 -21.29 -3.03
C GLU A 122 12.06 -21.31 -1.52
N ARG A 123 13.03 -20.52 -1.08
CA ARG A 123 13.40 -20.29 0.32
C ARG A 123 13.61 -18.80 0.53
N ALA A 124 13.16 -18.28 1.66
CA ALA A 124 13.35 -16.87 2.03
C ALA A 124 13.25 -16.66 3.53
N GLY A 125 13.92 -15.63 4.04
CA GLY A 125 13.57 -15.05 5.33
C GLY A 125 12.36 -14.12 5.17
N VAL A 126 11.39 -14.21 6.07
CA VAL A 126 10.21 -13.34 6.04
C VAL A 126 10.22 -12.45 7.27
N LEU A 127 10.34 -11.15 7.04
CA LEU A 127 10.31 -10.13 8.07
C LEU A 127 8.94 -9.46 8.07
N VAL A 128 8.20 -9.64 9.15
CA VAL A 128 6.93 -8.95 9.41
C VAL A 128 7.19 -7.83 10.41
N VAL A 129 6.90 -6.59 10.05
CA VAL A 129 6.95 -5.45 10.98
C VAL A 129 5.67 -4.65 10.88
N ASP A 130 4.97 -4.54 11.99
CA ASP A 130 3.62 -3.98 12.04
C ASP A 130 3.43 -2.96 13.17
N GLY A 131 2.26 -2.35 13.22
CA GLY A 131 1.76 -1.69 14.43
C GLY A 131 1.64 -2.72 15.56
N SER A 132 0.78 -3.72 15.35
CA SER A 132 0.64 -4.87 16.25
C SER A 132 -0.13 -6.00 15.56
N GLY A 133 0.31 -7.25 15.74
CA GLY A 133 -0.55 -8.42 15.65
C GLY A 133 -1.34 -8.63 16.93
N GLU A 134 -1.51 -9.89 17.36
CA GLU A 134 -2.25 -10.18 18.58
C GLU A 134 -1.57 -9.60 19.82
N LEU A 135 -0.26 -9.84 19.99
CA LEU A 135 0.56 -9.33 21.10
C LEU A 135 1.98 -8.89 20.67
N GLU A 136 2.32 -9.12 19.42
CA GLU A 136 3.62 -8.86 18.82
C GLU A 136 3.60 -7.64 17.90
N SER A 137 4.77 -7.07 17.60
CA SER A 137 4.92 -5.99 16.62
C SER A 137 5.92 -6.30 15.51
N ALA A 138 6.77 -7.31 15.70
CA ALA A 138 7.63 -7.83 14.65
C ALA A 138 7.83 -9.33 14.78
N SER A 139 7.98 -10.02 13.66
CA SER A 139 8.29 -11.45 13.59
C SER A 139 9.28 -11.76 12.46
N ILE A 140 10.12 -12.75 12.67
CA ILE A 140 10.97 -13.35 11.63
C ILE A 140 10.57 -14.81 11.46
N TYR A 141 10.32 -15.19 10.21
CA TYR A 141 10.11 -16.57 9.81
C TYR A 141 11.21 -17.02 8.84
N ALA A 142 11.57 -18.29 8.90
CA ALA A 142 12.28 -18.96 7.81
C ALA A 142 11.27 -19.71 6.95
N GLY A 143 11.22 -19.40 5.66
CA GLY A 143 10.32 -20.03 4.70
C GLY A 143 11.04 -21.00 3.77
N ASP A 144 10.39 -22.13 3.51
CA ASP A 144 10.77 -23.11 2.50
C ASP A 144 9.49 -23.69 1.88
N ARG A 145 9.32 -23.63 0.56
CA ARG A 145 8.07 -24.06 -0.09
C ARG A 145 7.72 -25.53 0.17
N SER A 146 8.69 -26.37 0.51
CA SER A 146 8.45 -27.78 0.85
C SER A 146 7.92 -28.01 2.26
N SER A 147 8.17 -27.08 3.19
CA SER A 147 7.85 -27.23 4.62
C SER A 147 7.07 -26.07 5.24
N GLY A 148 6.78 -25.02 4.47
CA GLY A 148 6.07 -23.84 4.92
C GLY A 148 6.95 -22.84 5.66
N LEU A 149 6.36 -22.12 6.62
CA LEU A 149 7.03 -21.11 7.42
C LEU A 149 7.32 -21.63 8.83
N THR A 150 8.51 -21.34 9.35
CA THR A 150 8.90 -21.60 10.73
C THR A 150 9.22 -20.29 11.44
N LEU A 151 8.50 -19.97 12.52
CA LEU A 151 8.81 -18.80 13.35
C LEU A 151 10.20 -18.96 13.98
N LYS A 152 11.04 -17.94 13.86
CA LYS A 152 12.40 -17.91 14.42
C LYS A 152 12.52 -16.95 15.58
N ARG A 153 11.87 -15.78 15.46
CA ARG A 153 11.97 -14.72 16.46
C ARG A 153 10.74 -13.83 16.40
N GLN A 154 10.35 -13.27 17.55
CA GLN A 154 9.22 -12.37 17.69
C GLN A 154 9.51 -11.31 18.76
N TRP A 155 8.98 -10.11 18.58
CA TRP A 155 9.06 -9.01 19.54
C TRP A 155 7.66 -8.59 19.98
N ALA A 156 7.48 -8.40 21.27
CA ALA A 156 6.22 -7.96 21.86
C ALA A 156 5.85 -6.53 21.44
N ARG A 157 4.56 -6.19 21.50
CA ARG A 157 3.99 -4.90 21.07
C ARG A 157 4.72 -3.67 21.63
N GLY A 158 5.23 -3.74 22.86
CA GLY A 158 6.04 -2.68 23.47
C GLY A 158 7.25 -2.22 22.64
N TYR A 159 7.73 -3.06 21.72
CA TYR A 159 8.85 -2.78 20.80
C TYR A 159 8.41 -2.24 19.44
N SER A 160 7.12 -1.90 19.27
CA SER A 160 6.57 -1.52 17.98
C SER A 160 7.16 -0.23 17.44
N ILE A 161 8.00 -0.36 16.41
CA ILE A 161 8.43 0.79 15.60
C ILE A 161 7.28 1.33 14.74
N GLY A 162 6.26 0.50 14.45
CA GLY A 162 5.05 0.94 13.76
C GLY A 162 4.25 1.94 14.60
N LEU A 163 3.97 1.61 15.87
CA LEU A 163 3.24 2.49 16.79
C LEU A 163 4.06 3.73 17.20
N MET A 164 5.40 3.61 17.28
CA MET A 164 6.28 4.78 17.42
C MET A 164 6.13 5.74 16.23
N TYR A 165 6.11 5.20 15.01
CA TYR A 165 5.96 6.01 13.80
C TYR A 165 4.54 6.60 13.66
N GLU A 166 3.52 5.86 14.11
CA GLU A 166 2.15 6.36 14.21
C GLU A 166 2.05 7.52 15.19
N ALA A 167 2.67 7.41 16.38
CA ALA A 167 2.72 8.49 17.36
C ALA A 167 3.37 9.76 16.81
N ALA A 168 4.47 9.62 16.07
CA ALA A 168 5.09 10.74 15.35
C ALA A 168 4.11 11.36 14.34
N SER A 169 3.39 10.53 13.58
CA SER A 169 2.40 10.98 12.59
C SER A 169 1.21 11.71 13.22
N ASP A 170 0.75 11.25 14.37
CA ASP A 170 -0.34 11.87 15.12
C ASP A 170 0.08 13.22 15.72
N LEU A 171 1.29 13.34 16.27
CA LEU A 171 1.85 14.62 16.74
C LEU A 171 2.00 15.66 15.64
N LEU A 172 2.26 15.22 14.40
CA LEU A 172 2.31 16.08 13.23
C LEU A 172 0.92 16.48 12.70
N GLY A 173 -0.16 16.03 13.35
CA GLY A 173 -1.54 16.34 12.95
C GLY A 173 -2.04 15.52 11.75
N PHE A 174 -1.34 14.43 11.38
CA PHE A 174 -1.77 13.56 10.27
C PHE A 174 -2.68 12.40 10.72
N GLY A 175 -2.72 12.10 12.01
CA GLY A 175 -3.53 11.04 12.62
C GLY A 175 -3.02 9.61 12.36
N ARG A 176 -3.81 8.63 12.84
CA ARG A 176 -3.53 7.18 12.88
C ARG A 176 -3.15 6.50 11.55
N PHE A 177 -3.50 7.09 10.40
CA PHE A 177 -3.12 6.56 9.08
C PHE A 177 -2.30 7.55 8.26
N GLY A 178 -1.61 8.46 8.96
CA GLY A 178 -0.82 9.55 8.41
C GLY A 178 0.63 9.20 8.06
N ALA A 179 1.09 7.98 8.31
CA ALA A 179 2.50 7.58 8.20
C ALA A 179 3.16 7.95 6.85
N GLY A 180 2.45 7.76 5.73
CA GLY A 180 2.97 8.14 4.42
C GLY A 180 3.26 9.65 4.26
N LYS A 181 2.59 10.52 5.03
CA LYS A 181 2.86 11.96 5.06
C LYS A 181 4.09 12.28 5.91
N THR A 182 4.23 11.64 7.07
CA THR A 182 5.45 11.71 7.90
C THR A 182 6.69 11.32 7.09
N MET A 183 6.58 10.24 6.30
CA MET A 183 7.63 9.79 5.41
C MET A 183 7.97 10.84 4.33
N GLY A 184 6.98 11.53 3.79
CA GLY A 184 7.18 12.61 2.81
C GLY A 184 7.73 13.91 3.42
N LEU A 185 7.50 14.14 4.71
CA LEU A 185 8.03 15.30 5.44
C LEU A 185 9.48 15.09 5.90
N ALA A 186 9.84 13.85 6.22
CA ALA A 186 11.14 13.49 6.80
C ALA A 186 12.38 14.04 6.03
N PRO A 187 12.43 14.07 4.68
CA PRO A 187 13.62 14.55 3.99
C PRO A 187 13.83 16.06 4.09
N TYR A 188 12.87 16.84 4.59
CA TYR A 188 13.04 18.28 4.83
C TYR A 188 13.94 18.58 6.04
N GLY A 189 14.40 17.56 6.79
CA GLY A 189 15.37 17.72 7.87
C GLY A 189 16.72 18.23 7.40
N VAL A 190 17.29 19.21 8.11
CA VAL A 190 18.61 19.75 7.80
C VAL A 190 19.69 18.88 8.45
N GLY A 191 20.86 18.76 7.83
CA GLY A 191 21.93 17.85 8.27
C GLY A 191 22.28 18.01 9.76
N GLY A 192 21.99 16.97 10.56
CA GLY A 192 22.19 16.93 12.01
C GLY A 192 20.91 16.88 12.86
N ASP A 193 19.74 17.13 12.25
CA ASP A 193 18.45 17.27 12.95
C ASP A 193 17.75 15.95 13.33
N SER A 194 18.22 14.81 12.83
CA SER A 194 17.65 13.50 13.19
C SER A 194 18.40 12.88 14.37
N THR A 195 17.65 12.51 15.40
CA THR A 195 18.17 11.67 16.48
C THR A 195 17.54 10.29 16.40
N LEU A 196 18.35 9.24 16.58
CA LEU A 196 17.82 7.90 16.73
C LEU A 196 17.01 7.80 18.01
N ILE A 197 15.78 7.29 17.89
CA ILE A 197 14.96 6.94 19.04
C ILE A 197 15.50 5.62 19.60
N PRO A 198 15.81 5.52 20.89
CA PRO A 198 16.27 4.26 21.48
C PRO A 198 15.15 3.22 21.39
N MET A 199 15.34 2.15 20.62
CA MET A 199 14.37 1.05 20.52
C MET A 199 14.79 -0.21 21.29
N GLY A 200 15.90 -0.15 22.02
CA GLY A 200 16.48 -1.28 22.75
C GLY A 200 17.00 -2.39 21.84
N ASP A 201 17.23 -3.58 22.42
CA ASP A 201 17.72 -4.79 21.75
C ASP A 201 16.68 -5.34 20.75
N LEU A 202 16.43 -4.59 19.69
CA LEU A 202 15.84 -5.17 18.51
C LEU A 202 16.80 -6.24 17.98
N ILE A 203 18.15 -6.05 18.02
CA ILE A 203 19.15 -6.96 17.39
C ILE A 203 20.49 -7.03 18.13
N GLY A 204 21.15 -8.19 18.07
CA GLY A 204 22.34 -8.56 18.85
C GLY A 204 23.71 -8.11 18.30
N ASP A 205 23.80 -7.02 17.54
CA ASP A 205 25.10 -6.47 17.08
C ASP A 205 25.74 -5.47 18.06
N GLY A 206 25.09 -5.22 19.20
CA GLY A 206 25.59 -4.36 20.27
C GLY A 206 25.40 -2.86 20.05
N THR A 207 24.71 -2.42 18.98
CA THR A 207 24.39 -1.00 18.75
C THR A 207 23.23 -0.47 19.61
N TRP A 208 22.49 -1.36 20.26
CA TRP A 208 21.38 -1.04 21.15
C TRP A 208 21.52 -1.87 22.43
N GLN A 209 21.33 -1.26 23.61
CA GLN A 209 21.62 -1.91 24.89
C GLN A 209 20.50 -1.81 25.94
N SER A 210 19.24 -1.48 25.60
CA SER A 210 18.33 -1.03 26.68
C SER A 210 16.80 -1.03 26.56
N LYS A 211 16.04 -1.94 25.91
CA LYS A 211 14.56 -1.75 25.73
C LYS A 211 14.16 -0.36 25.12
N PRO A 212 12.94 -0.18 24.61
CA PRO A 212 12.41 1.16 24.39
C PRO A 212 12.42 1.95 25.72
N PRO A 213 12.58 3.29 25.72
CA PRO A 213 12.66 4.14 26.91
C PRO A 213 11.28 4.32 27.58
N LEU A 214 10.35 3.40 27.36
CA LEU A 214 8.99 3.42 27.87
C LEU A 214 8.86 2.33 28.93
N ASP A 215 8.38 2.71 30.11
CA ASP A 215 8.05 1.76 31.18
C ASP A 215 6.62 1.24 30.98
N VAL A 216 6.44 0.37 30.00
CA VAL A 216 5.16 -0.22 29.61
C VAL A 216 5.22 -1.75 29.67
N PRO A 217 4.11 -2.43 30.04
CA PRO A 217 4.06 -3.88 30.04
C PRO A 217 4.09 -4.43 28.60
N SER A 218 4.46 -5.69 28.41
CA SER A 218 4.60 -6.32 27.09
C SER A 218 3.29 -6.42 26.31
N ASP A 219 2.17 -6.48 27.03
CA ASP A 219 0.79 -6.58 26.53
C ASP A 219 0.05 -5.22 26.55
N VAL A 220 0.80 -4.10 26.67
CA VAL A 220 0.26 -2.73 26.69
C VAL A 220 -0.72 -2.49 25.54
N ASP A 221 -1.84 -1.82 25.81
CA ASP A 221 -2.78 -1.43 24.76
C ASP A 221 -2.12 -0.50 23.72
N SER A 222 -2.48 -0.65 22.44
CA SER A 222 -1.87 0.13 21.35
C SER A 222 -2.07 1.64 21.51
N ASP A 223 -3.25 2.09 21.95
CA ASP A 223 -3.54 3.51 22.10
C ASP A 223 -2.76 4.10 23.29
N VAL A 224 -2.56 3.31 24.36
CA VAL A 224 -1.69 3.66 25.49
C VAL A 224 -0.23 3.79 25.03
N LEU A 225 0.27 2.82 24.26
CA LEU A 225 1.63 2.86 23.74
C LEU A 225 1.88 4.04 22.81
N VAL A 226 0.93 4.34 21.91
CA VAL A 226 0.99 5.54 21.06
C VAL A 226 1.04 6.80 21.91
N LYS A 227 0.20 6.91 22.94
CA LYS A 227 0.22 8.06 23.86
C LYS A 227 1.59 8.23 24.55
N GLU A 228 2.19 7.15 25.05
CA GLU A 228 3.50 7.23 25.69
C GLU A 228 4.61 7.64 24.72
N TRP A 229 4.58 7.15 23.48
CA TRP A 229 5.48 7.65 22.44
C TRP A 229 5.26 9.13 22.14
N LYS A 230 4.01 9.61 22.10
CA LYS A 230 3.72 11.03 21.91
C LYS A 230 4.32 11.88 23.04
N ASN A 231 4.17 11.45 24.30
CA ASN A 231 4.80 12.12 25.44
C ASN A 231 6.33 12.18 25.25
N TYR A 232 6.95 11.05 24.90
CA TYR A 232 8.39 10.98 24.64
C TYR A 232 8.83 11.96 23.54
N PHE A 233 8.12 12.02 22.42
CA PHE A 233 8.43 12.95 21.33
C PHE A 233 8.26 14.41 21.76
N SER A 234 7.17 14.73 22.48
CA SER A 234 6.92 16.09 22.97
C SER A 234 7.98 16.54 23.98
N ASP A 235 8.38 15.68 24.91
CA ASP A 235 9.42 15.97 25.90
C ASP A 235 10.79 16.14 25.23
N ARG A 236 11.08 15.33 24.21
CA ARG A 236 12.37 15.33 23.53
C ARG A 236 12.54 16.47 22.53
N PHE A 237 11.52 16.76 21.73
CA PHE A 237 11.63 17.67 20.59
C PHE A 237 10.85 18.97 20.76
N GLY A 238 9.95 19.05 21.74
CA GLY A 238 9.04 20.16 21.96
C GLY A 238 7.70 20.00 21.24
N SER A 239 7.00 21.11 21.03
CA SER A 239 5.67 21.13 20.42
C SER A 239 5.72 21.61 18.97
N VAL A 240 4.90 20.98 18.12
CA VAL A 240 4.64 21.45 16.75
C VAL A 240 3.73 22.67 16.81
N THR A 241 4.03 23.70 16.01
CA THR A 241 3.29 24.98 16.03
C THR A 241 2.67 25.33 14.68
N ALA A 242 3.20 24.81 13.58
CA ALA A 242 2.65 25.04 12.25
C ALA A 242 1.42 24.16 11.97
N THR A 243 0.58 24.61 11.02
CA THR A 243 -0.46 23.78 10.42
C THR A 243 0.14 22.76 9.47
N THR A 244 -0.63 21.72 9.12
CA THR A 244 -0.19 20.62 8.24
C THR A 244 0.40 21.09 6.90
N GLU A 245 -0.10 22.20 6.38
CA GLU A 245 0.29 22.83 5.13
C GLU A 245 1.71 23.43 5.17
N HIS A 246 2.22 23.76 6.36
CA HIS A 246 3.49 24.46 6.57
C HIS A 246 4.48 23.68 7.46
N LEU A 247 4.25 22.39 7.70
CA LEU A 247 5.12 21.58 8.56
C LEU A 247 6.54 21.46 8.02
N ASP A 248 6.76 21.59 6.71
CA ASP A 248 8.08 21.61 6.08
C ASP A 248 8.94 22.80 6.53
N GLN A 249 8.32 23.80 7.17
CA GLN A 249 8.96 25.01 7.68
C GLN A 249 9.04 25.02 9.21
N ASP A 250 8.40 24.07 9.90
CA ASP A 250 8.44 23.94 11.35
C ASP A 250 9.62 23.03 11.75
N PRO A 251 10.65 23.58 12.43
CA PRO A 251 11.85 22.81 12.76
C PRO A 251 11.57 21.67 13.74
N VAL A 252 10.55 21.76 14.60
CA VAL A 252 10.17 20.66 15.50
C VAL A 252 9.49 19.55 14.70
N ALA A 253 8.54 19.91 13.83
CA ALA A 253 7.83 18.94 12.99
C ALA A 253 8.78 18.13 12.11
N VAL A 254 9.67 18.83 11.42
CA VAL A 254 10.68 18.21 10.57
C VAL A 254 11.63 17.31 11.38
N ARG A 255 12.08 17.73 12.56
CA ARG A 255 12.92 16.90 13.45
C ARG A 255 12.22 15.62 13.90
N ILE A 256 10.94 15.69 14.27
CA ILE A 256 10.14 14.52 14.66
C ILE A 256 10.06 13.55 13.47
N ALA A 257 9.67 14.05 12.28
CA ALA A 257 9.56 13.22 11.08
C ALA A 257 10.89 12.57 10.69
N ALA A 258 11.98 13.35 10.64
CA ALA A 258 13.30 12.88 10.29
C ALA A 258 13.86 11.86 11.31
N SER A 259 13.62 12.07 12.60
CA SER A 259 14.07 11.17 13.68
C SER A 259 13.31 9.83 13.66
N ALA A 260 11.98 9.87 13.50
CA ALA A 260 11.17 8.67 13.38
C ALA A 260 11.54 7.87 12.11
N GLN A 261 11.69 8.55 10.98
CA GLN A 261 12.10 7.92 9.72
C GLN A 261 13.47 7.28 9.80
N ARG A 262 14.48 8.01 10.31
CA ARG A 262 15.83 7.45 10.49
C ARG A 262 15.83 6.24 11.43
N THR A 263 15.01 6.26 12.48
CA THR A 263 14.88 5.12 13.40
C THR A 263 14.32 3.89 12.70
N VAL A 264 13.27 4.04 11.88
CA VAL A 264 12.72 2.93 11.09
C VAL A 264 13.76 2.38 10.11
N GLU A 265 14.54 3.24 9.46
CA GLU A 265 15.59 2.82 8.52
C GLU A 265 16.70 2.00 9.19
N GLU A 266 17.23 2.46 10.33
CA GLU A 266 18.24 1.70 11.07
C GLU A 266 17.67 0.40 11.64
N ALA A 267 16.43 0.42 12.14
CA ALA A 267 15.75 -0.79 12.61
C ALA A 267 15.56 -1.80 11.46
N TYR A 268 15.16 -1.36 10.27
CA TYR A 268 15.02 -2.22 9.09
C TYR A 268 16.34 -2.81 8.62
N ARG A 269 17.41 -2.00 8.57
CA ARG A 269 18.76 -2.49 8.26
C ARG A 269 19.17 -3.60 9.21
N ALA A 270 18.95 -3.37 10.49
CA ALA A 270 19.22 -4.36 11.50
C ALA A 270 18.33 -5.60 11.24
N PHE A 271 17.01 -5.43 11.13
CA PHE A 271 16.06 -6.56 11.06
C PHE A 271 16.33 -7.43 9.84
N HIS A 272 16.74 -6.81 8.74
CA HIS A 272 17.22 -7.51 7.57
C HIS A 272 18.41 -8.43 7.89
N ALA A 273 19.45 -7.91 8.55
CA ALA A 273 20.62 -8.72 8.90
C ALA A 273 20.27 -9.91 9.83
N GLU A 274 19.42 -9.69 10.83
CA GLU A 274 18.92 -10.76 11.69
C GLU A 274 18.07 -11.77 10.90
N THR A 275 17.23 -11.30 9.98
CA THR A 275 16.38 -12.17 9.14
C THR A 275 17.23 -13.08 8.26
N VAL A 276 18.27 -12.53 7.62
CA VAL A 276 19.25 -13.30 6.84
C VAL A 276 19.93 -14.36 7.72
N TYR A 277 20.35 -14.00 8.93
CA TYR A 277 20.99 -14.92 9.86
C TYR A 277 20.05 -16.06 10.29
N GLN A 278 18.83 -15.72 10.73
CA GLN A 278 17.86 -16.67 11.26
C GLN A 278 17.26 -17.60 10.18
N ALA A 279 17.10 -17.09 8.95
CA ALA A 279 16.57 -17.85 7.83
C ALA A 279 17.65 -18.64 7.07
N GLY A 280 18.91 -18.19 7.11
CA GLY A 280 20.03 -18.82 6.41
C GLY A 280 19.97 -18.63 4.89
N THR A 281 19.43 -17.51 4.41
CA THR A 281 19.21 -17.16 2.99
C THR A 281 19.29 -15.65 2.81
N GLN A 282 19.67 -15.19 1.61
CA GLN A 282 19.73 -13.76 1.27
C GLN A 282 18.40 -13.23 0.71
N GLU A 283 17.52 -14.14 0.25
CA GLU A 283 16.19 -13.81 -0.21
C GLU A 283 15.31 -13.38 0.97
N ILE A 284 14.84 -12.14 0.95
CA ILE A 284 14.02 -11.57 2.01
C ILE A 284 12.65 -11.13 1.47
N CYS A 285 11.60 -11.48 2.21
CA CYS A 285 10.24 -11.02 2.00
C CYS A 285 9.84 -10.08 3.14
N LEU A 286 9.24 -8.93 2.83
CA LEU A 286 8.71 -8.00 3.83
C LEU A 286 7.18 -8.01 3.85
N ALA A 287 6.60 -7.88 5.04
CA ALA A 287 5.16 -7.72 5.28
C ALA A 287 4.91 -6.90 6.57
N GLY A 288 3.64 -6.66 6.88
CA GLY A 288 3.20 -5.77 7.96
C GLY A 288 3.10 -4.31 7.50
N GLY A 289 2.31 -3.50 8.19
CA GLY A 289 2.03 -2.11 7.79
C GLY A 289 3.28 -1.24 7.60
N VAL A 290 4.38 -1.52 8.32
CA VAL A 290 5.63 -0.76 8.20
C VAL A 290 6.34 -1.03 6.87
N ALA A 291 6.08 -2.16 6.21
CA ALA A 291 6.64 -2.47 4.90
C ALA A 291 6.04 -1.61 3.77
N LEU A 292 5.10 -0.71 4.06
CA LEU A 292 4.73 0.41 3.16
C LEU A 292 5.75 1.57 3.16
N ASN A 293 6.72 1.57 4.08
CA ASN A 293 7.80 2.56 4.16
C ASN A 293 8.81 2.32 3.03
N CYS A 294 8.52 2.88 1.86
CA CYS A 294 9.34 2.70 0.68
C CYS A 294 10.78 3.20 0.86
N VAL A 295 11.00 4.20 1.73
CA VAL A 295 12.33 4.77 1.96
C VAL A 295 13.21 3.76 2.69
N ALA A 296 12.69 3.14 3.75
CA ALA A 296 13.40 2.07 4.46
C ALA A 296 13.63 0.86 3.53
N ASN A 297 12.59 0.43 2.79
CA ASN A 297 12.71 -0.69 1.86
C ASN A 297 13.73 -0.44 0.74
N GLY A 298 13.84 0.80 0.26
CA GLY A 298 14.78 1.17 -0.80
C GLY A 298 16.25 1.12 -0.40
N LYS A 299 16.54 1.11 0.90
CA LYS A 299 17.90 1.08 1.48
C LYS A 299 18.38 -0.34 1.80
N LEU A 300 17.52 -1.35 1.72
CA LEU A 300 17.87 -2.74 1.97
C LEU A 300 18.62 -3.35 0.78
N PRO A 301 19.59 -4.25 1.03
CA PRO A 301 20.29 -4.97 -0.03
C PRO A 301 19.34 -5.96 -0.72
N GLU A 302 19.53 -6.16 -2.03
CA GLU A 302 18.81 -7.18 -2.79
C GLU A 302 19.32 -8.61 -2.48
N PRO A 303 18.50 -9.66 -2.68
CA PRO A 303 17.13 -9.65 -3.22
C PRO A 303 16.04 -9.48 -2.15
N VAL A 304 15.21 -8.45 -2.29
CA VAL A 304 14.06 -8.16 -1.39
C VAL A 304 12.75 -8.05 -2.17
N TYR A 305 11.74 -8.81 -1.72
CA TYR A 305 10.37 -8.75 -2.22
C TYR A 305 9.41 -8.11 -1.21
N VAL A 306 8.50 -7.27 -1.72
CA VAL A 306 7.39 -6.69 -0.97
C VAL A 306 6.14 -6.77 -1.87
N PRO A 307 5.03 -7.39 -1.45
CA PRO A 307 3.80 -7.42 -2.23
C PRO A 307 3.17 -6.02 -2.33
N PRO A 308 2.19 -5.78 -3.22
CA PRO A 308 1.47 -4.50 -3.28
C PRO A 308 0.52 -4.27 -2.07
N PHE A 309 0.24 -5.32 -1.30
CA PHE A 309 -0.62 -5.34 -0.10
C PHE A 309 0.14 -5.76 1.17
N PRO A 310 1.29 -5.16 1.52
CA PRO A 310 2.04 -5.62 2.68
C PRO A 310 1.36 -5.23 4.01
N HIS A 311 0.39 -4.30 3.99
CA HIS A 311 -0.46 -3.93 5.12
C HIS A 311 -1.56 -4.96 5.37
N ASP A 312 -2.40 -4.73 6.39
CA ASP A 312 -3.39 -5.67 6.90
C ASP A 312 -4.38 -6.19 5.87
N ALA A 313 -4.58 -5.50 4.73
CA ALA A 313 -5.38 -6.07 3.65
C ALA A 313 -4.79 -7.40 3.13
N GLY A 314 -3.47 -7.56 3.18
CA GLY A 314 -2.76 -8.75 2.75
C GLY A 314 -3.00 -9.99 3.62
N VAL A 315 -3.48 -9.82 4.86
CA VAL A 315 -3.72 -10.97 5.75
C VAL A 315 -4.91 -11.82 5.30
N SER A 316 -5.83 -11.27 4.50
CA SER A 316 -6.89 -12.05 3.86
C SER A 316 -6.29 -13.10 2.91
N VAL A 317 -5.33 -12.69 2.05
CA VAL A 317 -4.59 -13.60 1.17
C VAL A 317 -3.80 -14.63 1.98
N GLY A 318 -3.05 -14.15 2.98
CA GLY A 318 -2.25 -15.00 3.84
C GLY A 318 -3.06 -16.06 4.59
N ALA A 319 -4.22 -15.68 5.11
CA ALA A 319 -5.14 -16.58 5.79
C ALA A 319 -5.66 -17.67 4.84
N ALA A 320 -6.09 -17.31 3.63
CA ALA A 320 -6.52 -18.28 2.64
C ALA A 320 -5.39 -19.22 2.19
N TRP A 321 -4.18 -18.70 1.98
CA TRP A 321 -3.00 -19.50 1.64
C TRP A 321 -2.47 -20.36 2.79
N SER A 322 -2.87 -20.12 4.03
CA SER A 322 -2.61 -21.06 5.13
C SER A 322 -3.37 -22.39 4.94
N ILE A 323 -4.53 -22.34 4.27
CA ILE A 323 -5.38 -23.50 3.96
C ILE A 323 -5.00 -24.10 2.61
N CYS A 324 -4.86 -23.27 1.58
CA CYS A 324 -4.56 -23.70 0.21
C CYS A 324 -3.36 -22.93 -0.36
N PRO A 325 -2.11 -23.32 -0.04
CA PRO A 325 -0.91 -22.69 -0.60
C PRO A 325 -0.87 -22.76 -2.13
N PRO A 326 -0.31 -21.74 -2.82
CA PRO A 326 -0.26 -21.73 -4.27
C PRO A 326 0.68 -22.80 -4.82
N LYS A 327 0.18 -23.56 -5.80
CA LYS A 327 1.02 -24.50 -6.58
C LYS A 327 1.97 -23.77 -7.52
N HIS A 328 1.62 -22.55 -7.92
CA HIS A 328 2.46 -21.71 -8.77
C HIS A 328 3.68 -21.19 -7.99
N LYS A 329 4.86 -21.19 -8.65
CA LYS A 329 6.16 -20.84 -8.04
C LYS A 329 6.73 -19.49 -8.50
N GLY A 330 5.94 -18.63 -9.16
CA GLY A 330 6.38 -17.31 -9.62
C GLY A 330 6.03 -16.18 -8.65
N VAL A 331 6.60 -15.01 -8.96
CA VAL A 331 6.17 -13.73 -8.38
C VAL A 331 4.68 -13.53 -8.70
N LEU A 332 3.94 -12.90 -7.79
CA LEU A 332 2.55 -12.49 -7.98
C LEU A 332 2.32 -12.00 -9.43
N GLU A 333 1.43 -12.70 -10.14
CA GLU A 333 1.25 -12.50 -11.58
C GLU A 333 0.73 -11.11 -11.93
N SER A 334 -0.12 -10.53 -11.07
CA SER A 334 -0.77 -9.24 -11.31
C SER A 334 -1.24 -8.60 -9.98
N PRO A 335 -1.07 -7.28 -9.79
CA PRO A 335 -1.70 -6.55 -8.69
C PRO A 335 -3.18 -6.22 -8.96
N TYR A 336 -3.69 -6.45 -10.17
CA TYR A 336 -5.04 -6.07 -10.61
C TYR A 336 -6.05 -7.17 -10.28
N LEU A 337 -6.28 -7.36 -8.99
CA LEU A 337 -7.16 -8.39 -8.43
C LEU A 337 -8.50 -7.81 -7.93
N GLY A 338 -8.64 -6.48 -7.96
CA GLY A 338 -9.83 -5.76 -7.54
C GLY A 338 -10.92 -5.70 -8.62
N THR A 339 -11.90 -4.85 -8.36
CA THR A 339 -13.12 -4.69 -9.16
C THR A 339 -12.81 -4.35 -10.61
N ASP A 340 -13.51 -5.03 -11.53
CA ASP A 340 -13.45 -4.69 -12.94
C ASP A 340 -14.31 -3.45 -13.22
N LEU A 341 -13.77 -2.51 -13.99
CA LEU A 341 -14.44 -1.25 -14.28
C LEU A 341 -15.53 -1.46 -15.33
N SER A 342 -16.79 -1.46 -14.89
CA SER A 342 -17.92 -1.39 -15.81
C SER A 342 -18.29 0.07 -16.12
N VAL A 343 -18.36 0.41 -17.41
CA VAL A 343 -18.77 1.73 -17.89
C VAL A 343 -20.16 1.63 -18.51
N ALA A 344 -21.15 2.22 -17.84
CA ALA A 344 -22.53 2.24 -18.36
C ALA A 344 -22.67 3.30 -19.46
N GLY A 345 -23.36 2.96 -20.56
CA GLY A 345 -23.64 3.91 -21.65
C GLY A 345 -24.35 5.18 -21.17
N GLN A 346 -25.28 5.04 -20.21
CA GLN A 346 -25.96 6.17 -19.59
C GLN A 346 -24.99 7.18 -18.96
N GLN A 347 -23.91 6.72 -18.33
CA GLN A 347 -22.93 7.61 -17.71
C GLN A 347 -22.17 8.44 -18.74
N LEU A 348 -21.86 7.87 -19.90
CA LEU A 348 -21.24 8.58 -21.02
C LEU A 348 -22.22 9.60 -21.63
N ASP A 349 -23.49 9.25 -21.74
CA ASP A 349 -24.53 10.15 -22.23
C ASP A 349 -24.77 11.32 -21.27
N ASP A 350 -24.66 11.09 -19.96
CA ASP A 350 -24.73 12.14 -18.94
C ASP A 350 -23.59 13.14 -19.10
N LEU A 351 -22.36 12.65 -19.33
CA LEU A 351 -21.20 13.50 -19.61
C LEU A 351 -21.40 14.32 -20.90
N ARG A 352 -21.89 13.71 -21.98
CA ARG A 352 -22.20 14.44 -23.22
C ARG A 352 -23.25 15.54 -23.00
N ARG A 353 -24.32 15.24 -22.25
CA ARG A 353 -25.35 16.23 -21.90
C ARG A 353 -24.82 17.35 -21.01
N ALA A 354 -23.81 17.06 -20.19
CA ALA A 354 -23.09 18.04 -19.39
C ALA A 354 -22.06 18.86 -20.19
N GLY A 355 -21.97 18.67 -21.50
CA GLY A 355 -21.09 19.45 -22.39
C GLY A 355 -19.67 18.90 -22.55
N PHE A 356 -19.40 17.68 -22.07
CA PHE A 356 -18.11 17.02 -22.29
C PHE A 356 -18.05 16.37 -23.67
N VAL A 357 -16.86 16.40 -24.27
CA VAL A 357 -16.55 15.63 -25.46
C VAL A 357 -16.14 14.23 -25.02
N VAL A 358 -16.85 13.21 -25.53
CA VAL A 358 -16.61 11.80 -25.26
C VAL A 358 -16.30 11.10 -26.58
N THR A 359 -15.05 10.65 -26.75
CA THR A 359 -14.58 9.90 -27.91
C THR A 359 -14.06 8.53 -27.49
N GLU A 360 -13.78 7.66 -28.45
CA GLU A 360 -12.97 6.46 -28.19
C GLU A 360 -11.57 6.88 -27.73
N PHE A 361 -10.97 6.08 -26.86
CA PHE A 361 -9.60 6.27 -26.39
C PHE A 361 -8.62 6.11 -27.56
N SER A 362 -7.74 7.10 -27.71
CA SER A 362 -6.62 7.07 -28.62
C SER A 362 -5.37 7.54 -27.87
N PRO A 363 -4.28 6.76 -27.84
CA PRO A 363 -3.02 7.19 -27.25
C PRO A 363 -2.57 8.53 -27.83
N ASP A 364 -2.64 8.71 -29.15
CA ASP A 364 -2.20 9.94 -29.82
C ASP A 364 -2.96 11.17 -29.31
N ALA A 365 -4.29 11.07 -29.18
CA ALA A 365 -5.12 12.17 -28.67
C ALA A 365 -4.78 12.53 -27.22
N VAL A 366 -4.45 11.54 -26.38
CA VAL A 366 -4.02 11.80 -25.00
C VAL A 366 -2.60 12.35 -24.94
N ILE A 367 -1.70 11.91 -25.83
CA ILE A 367 -0.34 12.44 -25.95
C ILE A 367 -0.37 13.91 -26.33
N GLU A 368 -1.21 14.32 -27.28
CA GLU A 368 -1.40 15.74 -27.62
C GLU A 368 -1.78 16.57 -26.38
N LEU A 369 -2.79 16.11 -25.62
CA LEU A 369 -3.19 16.78 -24.38
C LEU A 369 -2.04 16.86 -23.35
N LEU A 370 -1.31 15.76 -23.17
CA LEU A 370 -0.18 15.69 -22.24
C LEU A 370 0.96 16.65 -22.66
N LEU A 371 1.26 16.75 -23.96
CA LEU A 371 2.26 17.68 -24.50
C LEU A 371 1.85 19.14 -24.32
N ASP A 372 0.54 19.43 -24.35
CA ASP A 372 -0.03 20.74 -24.02
C ASP A 372 -0.02 21.01 -22.49
N GLY A 373 0.50 20.08 -21.69
CA GLY A 373 0.66 20.21 -20.25
C GLY A 373 -0.60 19.83 -19.46
N ALA A 374 -1.55 19.11 -20.06
CA ALA A 374 -2.75 18.62 -19.39
C ALA A 374 -2.42 17.60 -18.29
N ILE A 375 -3.23 17.61 -17.23
CA ILE A 375 -3.22 16.64 -16.14
C ILE A 375 -4.54 15.87 -16.21
N GLY A 376 -4.46 14.58 -16.44
CA GLY A 376 -5.63 13.73 -16.59
C GLY A 376 -5.64 12.53 -15.68
N SER A 377 -6.62 11.67 -15.88
CA SER A 377 -6.79 10.43 -15.13
C SER A 377 -7.00 9.23 -16.03
N VAL A 378 -6.70 8.06 -15.49
CA VAL A 378 -6.93 6.74 -16.07
C VAL A 378 -7.76 5.94 -15.08
N ALA A 379 -8.92 5.47 -15.55
CA ALA A 379 -9.76 4.48 -14.91
C ALA A 379 -10.05 3.37 -15.94
N GLN A 380 -9.42 2.19 -15.79
CA GLN A 380 -9.61 1.05 -16.72
C GLN A 380 -9.46 -0.30 -16.00
N GLY A 381 -10.19 -1.30 -16.47
CA GLY A 381 -10.00 -2.70 -16.09
C GLY A 381 -10.12 -2.96 -14.59
N ARG A 382 -9.53 -4.08 -14.15
CA ARG A 382 -9.49 -4.48 -12.74
C ARG A 382 -8.67 -3.51 -11.90
N ALA A 383 -9.20 -3.04 -10.78
CA ALA A 383 -8.48 -2.16 -9.87
C ALA A 383 -7.22 -2.83 -9.29
N GLU A 384 -6.17 -2.04 -9.11
CA GLU A 384 -4.99 -2.47 -8.37
C GLU A 384 -5.29 -2.59 -6.86
N ILE A 385 -4.65 -3.56 -6.20
CA ILE A 385 -4.73 -3.73 -4.74
C ILE A 385 -3.64 -2.95 -4.03
N GLY A 386 -3.97 -2.44 -2.84
CA GLY A 386 -3.09 -1.72 -1.97
C GLY A 386 -3.24 -0.21 -2.12
N PRO A 387 -2.43 0.55 -1.36
CA PRO A 387 -2.59 2.01 -1.24
C PRO A 387 -1.99 2.79 -2.41
N ARG A 388 -1.36 2.12 -3.38
CA ARG A 388 -0.68 2.75 -4.52
C ARG A 388 -1.52 2.53 -5.77
N ALA A 389 -1.77 3.60 -6.52
CA ALA A 389 -2.23 3.45 -7.89
C ALA A 389 -1.05 3.02 -8.77
N LEU A 390 -1.28 2.04 -9.63
CA LEU A 390 -0.30 1.35 -10.46
C LEU A 390 -0.65 1.44 -11.95
N GLY A 391 -1.60 2.30 -12.32
CA GLY A 391 -1.91 2.66 -13.70
C GLY A 391 -3.37 2.45 -14.08
N HIS A 392 -4.16 1.77 -13.26
CA HIS A 392 -5.58 1.49 -13.54
C HIS A 392 -6.53 2.47 -12.86
N ARG A 393 -6.10 3.12 -11.77
CA ARG A 393 -6.84 4.19 -11.07
C ARG A 393 -5.90 5.34 -10.74
N SER A 394 -5.36 5.97 -11.78
CA SER A 394 -4.21 6.87 -11.70
C SER A 394 -4.52 8.28 -12.21
N ILE A 395 -3.90 9.29 -11.60
CA ILE A 395 -3.71 10.62 -12.20
C ILE A 395 -2.35 10.61 -12.89
N VAL A 396 -2.33 11.08 -14.14
CA VAL A 396 -1.16 11.08 -15.02
C VAL A 396 -0.86 12.47 -15.58
N ALA A 397 0.43 12.77 -15.73
CA ALA A 397 0.94 14.00 -16.32
C ALA A 397 2.40 13.81 -16.76
N ILE A 398 2.89 14.64 -17.69
CA ILE A 398 4.34 14.73 -17.97
C ILE A 398 5.03 15.35 -16.73
N PRO A 399 6.11 14.76 -16.17
CA PRO A 399 6.72 15.21 -14.92
C PRO A 399 7.65 16.44 -15.07
N HIS A 400 7.47 17.23 -16.13
CA HIS A 400 8.24 18.42 -16.45
C HIS A 400 7.30 19.54 -16.94
N PRO A 401 7.45 20.79 -16.47
CA PRO A 401 8.46 21.28 -15.53
C PRO A 401 8.17 20.90 -14.07
N ALA A 402 9.01 21.34 -13.13
CA ALA A 402 8.88 21.05 -11.69
C ALA A 402 7.53 21.50 -11.10
N ASP A 403 6.88 22.51 -11.68
CA ASP A 403 5.60 23.05 -11.21
C ASP A 403 4.43 22.06 -11.28
N VAL A 404 4.56 20.99 -12.09
CA VAL A 404 3.51 19.97 -12.25
C VAL A 404 3.17 19.35 -10.90
N ARG A 405 4.16 19.23 -10.00
CA ARG A 405 3.93 18.81 -8.61
C ARG A 405 2.95 19.73 -7.89
N ASN A 406 3.17 21.04 -7.99
CA ASN A 406 2.34 22.03 -7.30
C ASN A 406 0.94 22.05 -7.90
N ARG A 407 0.81 21.96 -9.24
CA ARG A 407 -0.47 21.86 -9.95
C ARG A 407 -1.27 20.64 -9.45
N ILE A 408 -0.66 19.46 -9.42
CA ILE A 408 -1.32 18.24 -8.91
C ILE A 408 -1.66 18.35 -7.43
N ASN A 409 -0.76 18.89 -6.60
CA ASN A 409 -1.03 19.06 -5.16
C ASN A 409 -2.19 20.02 -4.90
N THR A 410 -2.32 21.08 -5.71
CA THR A 410 -3.45 22.02 -5.67
C THR A 410 -4.75 21.35 -6.10
N LEU A 411 -4.77 20.62 -7.22
CA LEU A 411 -5.96 19.86 -7.68
C LEU A 411 -6.45 18.90 -6.61
N LYS A 412 -5.52 18.23 -5.91
CA LYS A 412 -5.84 17.29 -4.84
C LYS A 412 -6.11 17.94 -3.48
N ASN A 413 -6.08 19.27 -3.40
CA ASN A 413 -6.25 20.06 -2.18
C ASN A 413 -5.41 19.51 -1.00
N ARG A 414 -4.11 19.34 -1.23
CA ARG A 414 -3.16 18.76 -0.26
C ARG A 414 -1.87 19.58 -0.15
N GLU A 415 -1.00 19.18 0.77
CA GLU A 415 0.21 19.92 1.11
C GLU A 415 1.20 20.00 -0.07
N GLN A 416 1.83 21.16 -0.30
CA GLN A 416 2.65 21.40 -1.50
C GLN A 416 3.98 20.62 -1.50
N TRP A 417 4.47 20.26 -0.32
CA TRP A 417 5.66 19.43 -0.12
C TRP A 417 5.40 17.94 -0.40
N ARG A 418 4.16 17.52 -0.66
CA ARG A 418 3.84 16.11 -0.95
C ARG A 418 4.54 15.65 -2.24
N PRO A 419 5.33 14.57 -2.20
CA PRO A 419 5.99 14.05 -3.38
C PRO A 419 4.99 13.37 -4.34
N LEU A 420 5.40 13.29 -5.61
CA LEU A 420 4.79 12.46 -6.63
C LEU A 420 5.68 11.25 -6.93
N ALA A 421 5.14 10.27 -7.64
CA ALA A 421 5.87 9.08 -8.08
C ALA A 421 5.89 9.02 -9.61
N PRO A 422 6.99 8.56 -10.23
CA PRO A 422 7.07 8.35 -11.66
C PRO A 422 6.68 6.92 -12.04
N VAL A 423 6.25 6.73 -13.28
CA VAL A 423 6.12 5.43 -13.95
C VAL A 423 6.86 5.47 -15.29
N THR A 424 7.57 4.40 -15.65
CA THR A 424 8.34 4.31 -16.90
C THR A 424 8.44 2.87 -17.42
N LEU A 425 9.04 2.73 -18.60
CA LEU A 425 9.34 1.47 -19.28
C LEU A 425 10.61 0.83 -18.71
N ALA A 426 10.64 -0.50 -18.64
CA ALA A 426 11.75 -1.26 -18.05
C ALA A 426 13.12 -1.01 -18.72
N ASP A 427 13.13 -0.76 -20.03
CA ASP A 427 14.35 -0.45 -20.79
C ASP A 427 14.87 0.98 -20.56
N TYR A 428 14.02 1.88 -20.05
CA TYR A 428 14.38 3.28 -19.78
C TYR A 428 14.66 3.57 -18.31
N ALA A 429 14.09 2.77 -17.40
CA ALA A 429 14.27 2.91 -15.95
C ALA A 429 15.74 3.03 -15.49
N PRO A 430 16.71 2.25 -16.04
CA PRO A 430 18.12 2.38 -15.65
C PRO A 430 18.74 3.76 -15.94
N ALA A 431 18.22 4.50 -16.92
CA ALA A 431 18.66 5.86 -17.21
C ALA A 431 18.17 6.86 -16.16
N LEU A 432 17.06 6.56 -15.47
CA LEU A 432 16.44 7.43 -14.48
C LEU A 432 16.91 7.10 -13.04
N TRP A 433 17.03 5.82 -12.69
CA TRP A 433 17.53 5.37 -11.40
C TRP A 433 18.35 4.07 -11.57
N PRO A 434 19.68 4.07 -11.41
CA PRO A 434 20.51 2.91 -11.75
C PRO A 434 20.24 1.64 -10.93
N SER A 435 19.76 1.77 -9.69
CA SER A 435 19.41 0.63 -8.84
C SER A 435 18.03 0.12 -9.19
N GLN A 436 17.95 -1.08 -9.77
CA GLN A 436 16.71 -1.75 -10.17
C GLN A 436 16.41 -2.94 -9.24
N GLY A 437 15.14 -3.33 -9.12
CA GLY A 437 14.72 -4.42 -8.23
C GLY A 437 13.25 -4.78 -8.35
N LEU A 438 12.73 -5.69 -7.51
CA LEU A 438 11.30 -6.04 -7.57
C LEU A 438 10.39 -4.99 -6.93
N ARG A 439 10.93 -4.16 -6.04
CA ARG A 439 10.16 -3.16 -5.25
C ARG A 439 9.59 -2.02 -6.09
N GLU A 440 10.20 -1.74 -7.24
CA GLU A 440 9.69 -0.74 -8.19
C GLU A 440 8.50 -1.24 -9.01
N ARG A 441 8.12 -2.53 -8.96
CA ARG A 441 6.88 -2.98 -9.61
C ARG A 441 5.63 -2.34 -8.98
N TYR A 442 5.69 -2.12 -7.67
CA TYR A 442 4.53 -1.71 -6.86
C TYR A 442 4.74 -0.37 -6.13
N MET A 443 5.79 0.37 -6.49
CA MET A 443 6.18 1.61 -5.81
C MET A 443 6.36 1.46 -4.29
N VAL A 444 6.95 0.34 -3.86
CA VAL A 444 7.19 -0.05 -2.46
C VAL A 444 8.67 0.03 -2.07
N GLY A 445 9.52 0.58 -2.94
CA GLY A 445 10.91 0.93 -2.65
C GLY A 445 11.25 2.29 -3.24
N SER A 446 12.05 3.08 -2.54
CA SER A 446 12.60 4.33 -3.08
C SER A 446 13.90 4.08 -3.84
N ALA A 447 14.22 4.95 -4.79
CA ALA A 447 15.51 4.95 -5.50
C ALA A 447 16.12 6.34 -5.52
N VAL A 448 17.46 6.39 -5.57
CA VAL A 448 18.20 7.63 -5.84
C VAL A 448 18.20 7.89 -7.35
N VAL A 449 17.82 9.11 -7.75
CA VAL A 449 17.70 9.44 -9.17
C VAL A 449 19.05 9.86 -9.79
N SER A 450 19.21 9.61 -11.09
CA SER A 450 20.35 10.09 -11.89
C SER A 450 20.27 11.61 -12.15
N SER A 451 21.34 12.20 -12.70
CA SER A 451 21.31 13.58 -13.19
C SER A 451 20.27 13.76 -14.30
N HIS A 452 20.19 12.80 -15.23
CA HIS A 452 19.21 12.77 -16.31
C HIS A 452 17.78 12.79 -15.79
N ALA A 453 17.48 12.01 -14.76
CA ALA A 453 16.17 12.02 -14.11
C ALA A 453 15.80 13.37 -13.49
N ARG A 454 16.75 14.08 -12.87
CA ARG A 454 16.49 15.41 -12.30
C ARG A 454 16.10 16.43 -13.38
N GLU A 455 16.62 16.25 -14.58
CA GLU A 455 16.30 17.08 -15.74
C GLU A 455 14.92 16.73 -16.32
N VAL A 456 14.64 15.45 -16.57
CA VAL A 456 13.45 15.04 -17.32
C VAL A 456 12.20 14.80 -16.47
N MET A 457 12.35 14.57 -15.16
CA MET A 457 11.22 14.33 -14.24
C MET A 457 11.31 15.10 -12.91
N PRO A 458 11.58 16.42 -12.92
CA PRO A 458 11.74 17.20 -11.70
C PRO A 458 10.49 17.19 -10.80
N ALA A 459 9.27 17.06 -11.35
CA ALA A 459 8.06 17.00 -10.53
C ALA A 459 7.90 15.69 -9.75
N ALA A 460 8.54 14.61 -10.21
CA ALA A 460 8.52 13.28 -9.59
C ALA A 460 9.83 12.96 -8.84
N THR A 461 10.71 13.94 -8.70
CA THR A 461 11.94 13.86 -7.91
C THR A 461 11.76 14.65 -6.62
N HIS A 462 12.08 14.05 -5.48
CA HIS A 462 12.00 14.75 -4.21
C HIS A 462 13.04 15.89 -4.20
N PRO A 463 12.61 17.14 -3.92
CA PRO A 463 13.44 18.32 -4.18
C PRO A 463 14.64 18.46 -3.24
N VAL A 464 14.63 17.77 -2.09
CA VAL A 464 15.65 17.93 -1.05
C VAL A 464 16.78 16.91 -1.16
N ASP A 465 16.44 15.64 -1.37
CA ASP A 465 17.37 14.50 -1.28
C ASP A 465 17.58 13.79 -2.62
N GLY A 466 16.87 14.21 -3.68
CA GLY A 466 17.02 13.63 -5.01
C GLY A 466 16.61 12.15 -5.06
N THR A 467 15.63 11.75 -4.26
CA THR A 467 15.05 10.40 -4.30
C THR A 467 13.72 10.40 -5.04
N THR A 468 13.27 9.21 -5.43
CA THR A 468 11.94 8.99 -5.98
C THR A 468 11.38 7.66 -5.50
N ARG A 469 10.08 7.43 -5.72
CA ARG A 469 9.40 6.17 -5.42
C ARG A 469 8.85 5.59 -6.74
N PRO A 470 9.72 4.92 -7.53
CA PRO A 470 9.42 4.64 -8.92
C PRO A 470 8.43 3.49 -9.11
N GLN A 471 7.76 3.52 -10.25
CA GLN A 471 7.13 2.37 -10.87
C GLN A 471 7.83 1.99 -12.17
N VAL A 472 8.19 0.71 -12.32
CA VAL A 472 8.53 0.13 -13.62
C VAL A 472 7.34 -0.71 -14.08
N ILE A 473 6.80 -0.37 -15.24
CA ILE A 473 5.65 -1.07 -15.79
C ILE A 473 6.05 -2.49 -16.23
N VAL A 474 5.22 -3.47 -15.89
CA VAL A 474 5.33 -4.81 -16.46
C VAL A 474 4.53 -4.81 -17.76
N PRO A 475 5.07 -5.34 -18.87
CA PRO A 475 4.36 -5.33 -20.14
C PRO A 475 2.98 -6.00 -20.07
N GLY A 476 1.97 -5.35 -20.65
CA GLY A 476 0.58 -5.83 -20.71
C GLY A 476 -0.23 -5.65 -19.42
N GLN A 477 0.39 -5.18 -18.34
CA GLN A 477 -0.28 -5.05 -17.04
C GLN A 477 -1.05 -3.74 -16.86
N ALA A 478 -0.66 -2.65 -17.52
CA ALA A 478 -1.38 -1.37 -17.48
C ALA A 478 -1.43 -0.74 -18.90
N PRO A 479 -2.26 -1.27 -19.80
CA PRO A 479 -2.16 -1.02 -21.25
C PRO A 479 -2.33 0.45 -21.64
N VAL A 480 -3.23 1.20 -20.99
CA VAL A 480 -3.35 2.65 -21.25
C VAL A 480 -2.05 3.36 -20.90
N VAL A 481 -1.55 3.25 -19.66
CA VAL A 481 -0.30 3.92 -19.25
C VAL A 481 0.88 3.48 -20.10
N GLU A 482 1.00 2.19 -20.41
CA GLU A 482 2.03 1.64 -21.30
C GLU A 482 1.99 2.28 -22.69
N SER A 483 0.81 2.39 -23.30
CA SER A 483 0.62 3.03 -24.61
C SER A 483 1.01 4.51 -24.58
N LEU A 484 0.75 5.23 -23.48
CA LEU A 484 1.15 6.62 -23.32
C LEU A 484 2.68 6.75 -23.20
N LEU A 485 3.35 5.85 -22.48
CA LEU A 485 4.82 5.87 -22.40
C LEU A 485 5.47 5.62 -23.76
N HIS A 486 4.93 4.69 -24.56
CA HIS A 486 5.38 4.46 -25.93
C HIS A 486 5.05 5.62 -26.88
N GLY A 487 3.89 6.25 -26.71
CA GLY A 487 3.50 7.46 -27.42
C GLY A 487 4.48 8.61 -27.18
N LEU A 488 4.85 8.86 -25.91
CA LEU A 488 5.87 9.86 -25.55
C LEU A 488 7.21 9.56 -26.22
N ARG A 489 7.67 8.30 -26.19
CA ARG A 489 8.91 7.89 -26.88
C ARG A 489 8.86 8.19 -28.38
N THR A 490 7.73 7.89 -29.03
CA THR A 490 7.52 8.11 -30.46
C THR A 490 7.51 9.61 -30.80
N ALA A 491 6.97 10.43 -29.91
CA ALA A 491 7.01 11.89 -29.99
C ALA A 491 8.39 12.51 -29.68
N GLY A 492 9.42 11.69 -29.42
CA GLY A 492 10.77 12.16 -29.08
C GLY A 492 10.93 12.65 -27.64
N MET A 493 9.96 12.34 -26.77
CA MET A 493 9.98 12.72 -25.36
C MET A 493 10.47 11.56 -24.47
N PRO A 494 11.05 11.86 -23.30
CA PRO A 494 11.31 10.85 -22.27
C PRO A 494 10.05 10.04 -21.94
N PRO A 495 10.07 8.69 -22.03
CA PRO A 495 8.91 7.85 -21.73
C PRO A 495 8.72 7.71 -20.22
N VAL A 496 8.33 8.79 -19.56
CA VAL A 496 8.08 8.84 -18.11
C VAL A 496 6.88 9.72 -17.83
N LEU A 497 6.01 9.24 -16.95
CA LEU A 497 4.82 9.96 -16.49
C LEU A 497 4.84 10.08 -14.97
N VAL A 498 4.20 11.11 -14.44
CA VAL A 498 3.67 11.06 -13.07
C VAL A 498 2.63 9.94 -13.00
N ASN A 499 2.68 9.14 -11.95
CA ASN A 499 1.58 8.28 -11.52
C ASN A 499 1.29 8.55 -10.05
N THR A 500 0.09 9.07 -9.76
CA THR A 500 -0.42 9.23 -8.39
C THR A 500 -1.85 8.74 -8.28
N SER A 501 -2.33 8.50 -7.07
CA SER A 501 -3.67 7.94 -6.86
C SER A 501 -4.77 8.81 -7.46
N PHE A 502 -5.73 8.20 -8.14
CA PHE A 502 -6.95 8.90 -8.54
C PHE A 502 -7.94 8.90 -7.38
N ASN A 503 -7.95 9.99 -6.62
CA ASN A 503 -8.85 10.25 -5.50
C ASN A 503 -8.86 11.72 -5.10
N GLY A 504 -9.94 12.15 -4.45
CA GLY A 504 -10.02 13.43 -3.76
C GLY A 504 -9.28 13.47 -2.42
N ARG A 505 -9.39 14.59 -1.70
CA ARG A 505 -8.84 14.74 -0.35
C ARG A 505 -9.57 13.80 0.60
N ASN A 506 -8.80 12.99 1.35
CA ASN A 506 -9.32 12.04 2.35
C ASN A 506 -10.25 10.94 1.83
N GLU A 507 -10.26 10.68 0.53
CA GLU A 507 -11.03 9.57 -0.06
C GLU A 507 -10.13 8.36 -0.40
N PRO A 508 -10.66 7.13 -0.40
CA PRO A 508 -10.00 5.99 -1.02
C PRO A 508 -9.78 6.22 -2.52
N VAL A 509 -8.89 5.43 -3.14
CA VAL A 509 -8.77 5.39 -4.62
C VAL A 509 -10.14 5.07 -5.24
N VAL A 510 -10.48 5.73 -6.34
CA VAL A 510 -11.75 5.48 -7.05
C VAL A 510 -11.84 4.02 -7.47
N ASP A 511 -13.02 3.44 -7.38
CA ASP A 511 -13.25 2.02 -7.65
C ASP A 511 -14.18 1.83 -8.84
N SER A 512 -15.39 2.41 -8.75
CA SER A 512 -16.41 2.39 -9.79
C SER A 512 -16.24 3.50 -10.84
N SER A 513 -16.92 3.35 -11.97
CA SER A 513 -16.99 4.40 -12.99
C SER A 513 -17.71 5.66 -12.48
N ALA A 514 -18.68 5.52 -11.58
CA ALA A 514 -19.35 6.63 -10.92
C ALA A 514 -18.38 7.39 -9.99
N ASP A 515 -17.53 6.68 -9.24
CA ASP A 515 -16.47 7.31 -8.44
C ASP A 515 -15.49 8.07 -9.32
N ALA A 516 -15.04 7.46 -10.43
CA ALA A 516 -14.13 8.09 -11.37
C ALA A 516 -14.69 9.42 -11.92
N VAL A 517 -15.95 9.43 -12.40
CA VAL A 517 -16.60 10.65 -12.88
C VAL A 517 -16.74 11.70 -11.77
N ARG A 518 -17.21 11.28 -10.59
CA ARG A 518 -17.37 12.19 -9.45
C ARG A 518 -16.06 12.86 -9.07
N THR A 519 -14.97 12.09 -8.98
CA THR A 519 -13.65 12.62 -8.65
C THR A 519 -13.08 13.47 -9.79
N PHE A 520 -13.20 13.03 -11.05
CA PHE A 520 -12.78 13.79 -12.23
C PHE A 520 -13.35 15.22 -12.23
N LEU A 521 -14.67 15.34 -12.05
CA LEU A 521 -15.36 16.62 -11.97
C LEU A 521 -15.01 17.39 -10.69
N GLY A 522 -14.91 16.70 -9.57
CA GLY A 522 -14.71 17.30 -8.26
C GLY A 522 -13.33 17.94 -8.06
N ILE A 523 -12.28 17.39 -8.68
CA ILE A 523 -10.92 17.95 -8.58
C ILE A 523 -10.52 18.77 -9.82
N GLY A 524 -11.31 18.74 -10.89
CA GLY A 524 -11.09 19.55 -12.10
C GLY A 524 -9.91 19.10 -12.96
N LEU A 525 -9.86 17.83 -13.33
CA LEU A 525 -8.84 17.33 -14.27
C LEU A 525 -9.16 17.73 -15.72
N ASP A 526 -8.12 17.82 -16.55
CA ASP A 526 -8.23 18.25 -17.94
C ASP A 526 -8.81 17.15 -18.85
N PHE A 527 -8.58 15.88 -18.51
CA PHE A 527 -9.15 14.73 -19.19
C PHE A 527 -9.29 13.50 -18.29
N MET A 528 -10.09 12.54 -18.73
CA MET A 528 -10.20 11.21 -18.11
C MET A 528 -10.30 10.15 -19.20
N VAL A 529 -9.45 9.12 -19.10
CA VAL A 529 -9.64 7.85 -19.77
C VAL A 529 -10.54 6.99 -18.89
N LEU A 530 -11.72 6.64 -19.39
CA LEU A 530 -12.74 5.86 -18.68
C LEU A 530 -13.12 4.62 -19.49
N GLY A 531 -12.56 3.47 -19.12
CA GLY A 531 -12.59 2.27 -19.96
C GLY A 531 -11.94 2.58 -21.30
N ASP A 532 -12.69 2.38 -22.38
CA ASP A 532 -12.22 2.61 -23.76
C ASP A 532 -12.57 4.00 -24.30
N HIS A 533 -12.87 4.96 -23.41
CA HIS A 533 -13.29 6.31 -23.81
C HIS A 533 -12.34 7.37 -23.28
N LEU A 534 -12.12 8.41 -24.09
CA LEU A 534 -11.51 9.66 -23.68
C LEU A 534 -12.63 10.70 -23.43
N VAL A 535 -12.62 11.26 -22.22
CA VAL A 535 -13.53 12.33 -21.78
C VAL A 535 -12.73 13.60 -21.55
N ARG A 536 -13.16 14.72 -22.13
CA ARG A 536 -12.55 16.05 -21.92
C ARG A 536 -13.60 17.17 -21.95
N PRO A 537 -13.36 18.32 -21.31
CA PRO A 537 -14.24 19.49 -21.41
C PRO A 537 -14.52 19.88 -22.87
N GLY A 538 -15.74 20.34 -23.15
CA GLY A 538 -16.07 20.97 -24.43
C GLY A 538 -15.37 22.32 -24.61
N ALA A 539 -15.17 22.72 -25.87
CA ALA A 539 -14.63 24.03 -26.25
C ALA A 539 -15.60 25.17 -25.93
#